data_AF-A0A9D2PEQ9-F1
#
_entry.id   AF-A0A9D2PEQ9-F1
#
_cell.length_a   1.000
_cell.length_b   1.000
_cell.length_c   1.000
_cell.angle_alpha   90.00
_cell.angle_beta   90.00
_cell.angle_gamma   90.00
#
_symmetry.space_group_name_H-M   'P 1'
#
loop_
_entity.id
_entity.type
_entity.pdbx_description
1 polymer ?
#
loop_
_entity_poly.entity_id
_entity_poly.type
_entity_poly.pdbx_seq_one_letter_code
_entity_poly.pdbx_strand_id
1 'polypeptide(L)'
;MISEPISCSQNLPFRLITMSTTVITPQLMTILQDVIDATSWDSDLHRCASQTLQHCQNCSRHYLSNASRQLGIHTETLLLAQNLYGILDSSILAASIEDKISLYQTVYLTALKQAENDLPYNISLQACSFYQPSITAICNRQNLAETINEYSEELEAWLDIQFADEYDDFTSQPDFDPIAELMVSLEMLTALLSRDNENSL
;
A
#
# COMPACT_ATOMS: atom_id res chain seq x y z
N MET A 1 0.71 7.67 32.51
CA MET A 1 1.93 6.90 32.18
C MET A 1 2.32 7.36 30.79
N ILE A 2 3.45 8.06 30.67
CA ILE A 2 3.98 8.46 29.38
C ILE A 2 4.69 7.22 28.85
N SER A 3 4.05 6.50 27.94
CA SER A 3 4.68 5.42 27.18
C SER A 3 5.88 6.03 26.44
N GLU A 4 7.06 5.45 26.63
CA GLU A 4 8.23 5.78 25.80
C GLU A 4 7.81 5.72 24.33
N PRO A 5 8.27 6.67 23.49
CA PRO A 5 8.00 6.58 22.06
C PRO A 5 8.54 5.24 21.59
N ILE A 6 7.63 4.37 21.12
CA ILE A 6 7.99 3.11 20.47
C ILE A 6 9.10 3.47 19.49
N SER A 7 10.24 2.77 19.55
CA SER A 7 11.25 2.87 18.50
C SER A 7 10.62 2.30 17.23
N CYS A 8 9.87 3.14 16.52
CA CYS A 8 8.99 2.77 15.41
C CYS A 8 9.76 2.06 14.30
N SER A 9 11.08 2.27 14.22
CA SER A 9 11.98 1.65 13.24
C SER A 9 12.44 0.23 13.59
N GLN A 10 12.20 -0.28 14.80
CA GLN A 10 12.61 -1.64 15.19
C GLN A 10 11.44 -2.58 15.49
N ASN A 11 10.22 -2.03 15.58
CA ASN A 11 9.05 -2.81 15.90
C ASN A 11 8.43 -3.43 14.63
N LEU A 12 8.44 -4.76 14.53
CA LEU A 12 7.96 -5.50 13.36
C LEU A 12 6.51 -5.13 12.97
N PRO A 13 5.49 -5.17 13.86
CA PRO A 13 4.14 -4.72 13.52
C PRO A 13 4.07 -3.29 12.98
N PHE A 14 4.87 -2.37 13.53
CA PHE A 14 4.89 -0.99 13.05
C PHE A 14 5.54 -0.88 11.65
N ARG A 15 6.63 -1.61 11.40
CA ARG A 15 7.28 -1.67 10.08
C ARG A 15 6.36 -2.27 9.03
N LEU A 16 5.64 -3.35 9.34
CA LEU A 16 4.69 -4.00 8.44
C LEU A 16 3.51 -3.09 8.07
N ILE A 17 2.90 -2.39 9.05
CA ILE A 17 1.85 -1.42 8.71
C ILE A 17 2.40 -0.23 7.93
N THR A 18 3.64 0.20 8.19
CA THR A 18 4.32 1.24 7.42
C THR A 18 4.43 0.81 5.96
N MET A 19 5.09 -0.32 5.68
CA MET A 19 5.24 -0.88 4.33
C MET A 19 3.88 -1.01 3.62
N SER A 20 2.90 -1.64 4.27
CA SER A 20 1.58 -1.82 3.66
C SER A 20 0.90 -0.48 3.31
N THR A 21 1.09 0.55 4.13
CA THR A 21 0.51 1.87 3.88
C THR A 21 1.23 2.61 2.76
N THR A 22 2.56 2.48 2.71
CA THR A 22 3.39 3.22 1.76
C THR A 22 3.36 2.63 0.36
N VAL A 23 3.05 1.32 0.24
CA VAL A 23 2.93 0.64 -1.06
C VAL A 23 1.47 0.52 -1.51
N ILE A 24 0.53 0.19 -0.61
CA ILE A 24 -0.90 0.05 -0.97
C ILE A 24 -1.54 1.43 -0.92
N THR A 25 -1.17 2.23 -1.91
CA THR A 25 -1.53 3.62 -1.97
C THR A 25 -2.91 3.84 -2.63
N PRO A 26 -3.55 4.99 -2.40
CA PRO A 26 -4.76 5.36 -3.14
C PRO A 26 -4.58 5.26 -4.66
N GLN A 27 -3.40 5.60 -5.20
CA GLN A 27 -3.13 5.46 -6.63
C GLN A 27 -3.19 4.01 -7.11
N LEU A 28 -2.57 3.05 -6.41
CA LEU A 28 -2.68 1.63 -6.75
C LEU A 28 -4.15 1.18 -6.76
N MET A 29 -4.90 1.58 -5.74
CA MET A 29 -6.33 1.23 -5.60
C MET A 29 -7.15 1.79 -6.76
N THR A 30 -6.90 3.04 -7.17
CA THR A 30 -7.55 3.66 -8.34
C THR A 30 -7.18 2.94 -9.63
N ILE A 31 -5.91 2.60 -9.83
CA ILE A 31 -5.46 1.85 -11.02
C ILE A 31 -6.23 0.53 -11.15
N LEU A 32 -6.29 -0.25 -10.07
CA LEU A 32 -6.97 -1.54 -10.07
C LEU A 32 -8.47 -1.36 -10.35
N GLN A 33 -9.11 -0.37 -9.74
CA GLN A 33 -10.52 -0.06 -9.99
C GLN A 33 -10.77 0.35 -11.44
N ASP A 34 -9.90 1.17 -12.03
CA ASP A 34 -10.00 1.57 -13.44
C ASP A 34 -9.87 0.37 -14.39
N VAL A 35 -9.00 -0.61 -14.09
CA VAL A 35 -8.90 -1.86 -14.88
C VAL A 35 -10.18 -2.70 -14.74
N ILE A 36 -10.77 -2.74 -13.55
CA ILE A 36 -12.02 -3.46 -13.30
C ILE A 36 -13.18 -2.83 -14.08
N ASP A 37 -13.25 -1.50 -14.15
CA ASP A 37 -14.34 -0.77 -14.79
C ASP A 37 -14.17 -0.65 -16.32
N ALA A 38 -12.97 -0.93 -16.86
CA ALA A 38 -12.67 -0.80 -18.27
C ALA A 38 -13.29 -1.89 -19.15
N THR A 39 -14.54 -1.71 -19.58
CA THR A 39 -15.32 -2.68 -20.38
C THR A 39 -14.67 -3.23 -21.66
N SER A 40 -13.59 -2.61 -22.17
CA SER A 40 -12.85 -3.06 -23.35
C SER A 40 -11.80 -4.14 -23.05
N TRP A 41 -11.59 -4.49 -21.78
CA TRP A 41 -10.55 -5.41 -21.35
C TRP A 41 -11.08 -6.85 -21.26
N ASP A 42 -10.18 -7.83 -21.33
CA ASP A 42 -10.57 -9.23 -21.28
C ASP A 42 -11.00 -9.67 -19.86
N SER A 43 -11.82 -10.72 -19.79
CA SER A 43 -12.41 -11.20 -18.53
C SER A 43 -11.36 -11.72 -17.54
N ASP A 44 -10.23 -12.23 -18.03
CA ASP A 44 -9.16 -12.71 -17.15
C ASP A 44 -8.45 -11.55 -16.46
N LEU A 45 -8.23 -10.44 -17.18
CA LEU A 45 -7.71 -9.19 -16.63
C LEU A 45 -8.63 -8.59 -15.58
N HIS A 46 -9.93 -8.50 -15.86
CA HIS A 46 -10.92 -8.01 -14.88
C HIS A 46 -10.93 -8.84 -13.60
N ARG A 47 -10.89 -10.17 -13.75
CA ARG A 47 -10.86 -11.11 -12.63
C ARG A 47 -9.56 -10.96 -11.82
N CYS A 48 -8.42 -10.90 -12.50
CA CYS A 48 -7.13 -10.75 -11.85
C CYS A 48 -7.02 -9.41 -11.11
N ALA A 49 -7.39 -8.29 -11.75
CA ALA A 49 -7.41 -6.98 -11.10
C ALA A 49 -8.35 -6.93 -9.88
N SER A 50 -9.52 -7.58 -9.97
CA SER A 50 -10.46 -7.70 -8.84
C SER A 50 -9.85 -8.49 -7.67
N GLN A 51 -9.15 -9.59 -7.97
CA GLN A 51 -8.46 -10.39 -6.96
C GLN A 51 -7.29 -9.62 -6.32
N THR A 52 -6.48 -8.94 -7.13
CA THR A 52 -5.38 -8.09 -6.65
C THR A 52 -5.90 -6.95 -5.76
N LEU A 53 -7.01 -6.31 -6.14
CA LEU A 53 -7.66 -5.29 -5.31
C LEU A 53 -8.14 -5.88 -3.97
N GLN A 54 -8.72 -7.08 -3.99
CA GLN A 54 -9.12 -7.76 -2.77
C GLN A 54 -7.92 -8.10 -1.87
N HIS A 55 -6.79 -8.55 -2.45
CA HIS A 55 -5.56 -8.81 -1.71
C HIS A 55 -4.97 -7.53 -1.12
N CYS A 56 -4.96 -6.42 -1.85
CA CYS A 56 -4.58 -5.10 -1.32
C CYS A 56 -5.41 -4.77 -0.05
N GLN A 57 -6.73 -4.84 -0.15
CA GLN A 57 -7.61 -4.53 0.98
C GLN A 57 -7.43 -5.48 2.17
N ASN A 58 -7.25 -6.78 1.90
CA ASN A 58 -7.02 -7.78 2.94
C ASN A 58 -5.68 -7.56 3.63
N CYS A 59 -4.63 -7.29 2.87
CA CYS A 59 -3.28 -6.96 3.35
C CYS A 59 -3.31 -5.72 4.26
N SER A 60 -3.87 -4.60 3.79
CA SER A 60 -4.01 -3.38 4.61
C SER A 60 -4.83 -3.62 5.88
N ARG A 61 -5.96 -4.34 5.78
CA ARG A 61 -6.79 -4.69 6.96
C ARG A 61 -6.04 -5.58 7.96
N HIS A 62 -5.26 -6.54 7.45
CA HIS A 62 -4.46 -7.45 8.27
C HIS A 62 -3.45 -6.67 9.10
N TYR A 63 -2.59 -5.85 8.47
CA TYR A 63 -1.55 -5.12 9.19
C TYR A 63 -2.09 -4.02 10.09
N LEU A 64 -3.16 -3.33 9.69
CA LEU A 64 -3.88 -2.40 10.55
C LEU A 64 -4.36 -3.08 11.84
N SER A 65 -5.03 -4.24 11.71
CA SER A 65 -5.54 -4.99 12.86
C SER A 65 -4.40 -5.54 13.73
N ASN A 66 -3.34 -6.05 13.09
CA ASN A 66 -2.20 -6.62 13.80
C ASN A 66 -1.45 -5.54 14.58
N ALA A 67 -1.15 -4.39 13.97
CA ALA A 67 -0.50 -3.26 14.63
C ALA A 67 -1.36 -2.72 15.78
N SER A 68 -2.67 -2.54 15.57
CA SER A 68 -3.57 -2.09 16.64
C SER A 68 -3.52 -3.02 17.86
N ARG A 69 -3.61 -4.33 17.63
CA ARG A 69 -3.60 -5.34 18.70
C ARG A 69 -2.25 -5.47 19.39
N GLN A 70 -1.16 -5.55 18.62
CA GLN A 70 0.17 -5.82 19.17
C GLN A 70 0.80 -4.58 19.82
N LEU A 71 0.49 -3.39 19.33
CA LEU A 71 1.04 -2.12 19.84
C LEU A 71 0.11 -1.40 20.81
N GLY A 72 -1.13 -1.87 20.98
CA GLY A 72 -2.14 -1.21 21.81
C GLY A 72 -2.58 0.15 21.27
N ILE A 73 -2.41 0.39 19.97
CA ILE A 73 -2.79 1.65 19.30
C ILE A 73 -4.24 1.53 18.83
N HIS A 74 -5.04 2.58 19.03
CA HIS A 74 -6.41 2.61 18.51
C HIS A 74 -6.43 2.59 16.97
N THR A 75 -7.28 1.73 16.39
CA THR A 75 -7.44 1.58 14.95
C THR A 75 -7.72 2.92 14.25
N GLU A 76 -8.51 3.80 14.87
CA GLU A 76 -8.84 5.13 14.34
C GLU A 76 -7.61 6.02 14.15
N THR A 77 -6.63 5.94 15.06
CA THR A 77 -5.36 6.66 14.94
C THR A 77 -4.55 6.16 13.75
N LEU A 78 -4.47 4.84 13.56
CA LEU A 78 -3.76 4.23 12.43
C LEU A 78 -4.45 4.57 11.10
N LEU A 79 -5.79 4.54 11.06
CA LEU A 79 -6.56 4.93 9.87
C LEU A 79 -6.37 6.42 9.53
N LEU A 80 -6.34 7.30 10.53
CA LEU A 80 -6.05 8.72 10.28
C LEU A 80 -4.65 8.91 9.70
N ALA A 81 -3.64 8.19 10.22
CA ALA A 81 -2.28 8.23 9.69
C ALA A 81 -2.22 7.74 8.22
N GLN A 82 -2.90 6.64 7.89
CA GLN A 82 -3.00 6.13 6.52
C GLN A 82 -3.65 7.14 5.58
N ASN A 83 -4.76 7.76 6.00
CA ASN A 83 -5.44 8.76 5.20
C ASN A 83 -4.60 10.02 4.99
N LEU A 84 -3.88 10.47 6.03
CA LEU A 84 -2.94 11.60 5.92
C LEU A 84 -1.79 11.29 4.95
N TYR A 85 -1.23 10.08 5.01
CA TYR A 85 -0.23 9.62 4.05
C TYR A 85 -0.78 9.63 2.63
N GLY A 86 -1.98 9.06 2.42
CA GLY A 86 -2.63 8.95 1.12
C GLY A 86 -2.93 10.29 0.44
N ILE A 87 -3.07 11.39 1.18
CA ILE A 87 -3.21 12.74 0.60
C ILE A 87 -1.91 13.19 -0.09
N LEU A 88 -0.77 12.68 0.36
CA LEU A 88 0.55 13.05 -0.15
C LEU A 88 1.06 12.08 -1.23
N ASP A 89 0.31 11.00 -1.49
CA ASP A 89 0.68 9.85 -2.34
C ASP A 89 1.31 10.24 -3.69
N SER A 90 0.65 11.11 -4.45
CA SER A 90 1.10 11.53 -5.79
C SER A 90 2.45 12.25 -5.82
N SER A 91 2.93 12.74 -4.67
CA SER A 91 4.21 13.45 -4.57
C SER A 91 5.36 12.53 -4.13
N ILE A 92 5.08 11.28 -3.77
CA ILE A 92 5.95 10.45 -2.91
C ILE A 92 6.20 9.06 -3.47
N LEU A 93 5.46 8.63 -4.50
CA LEU A 93 5.71 7.38 -5.22
C LEU A 93 7.20 7.16 -5.56
N ALA A 94 7.89 8.20 -6.04
CA ALA A 94 9.31 8.12 -6.40
C ALA A 94 10.30 8.38 -5.24
N ALA A 95 9.83 8.52 -4.00
CA ALA A 95 10.68 8.76 -2.84
C ALA A 95 11.38 7.47 -2.36
N SER A 96 12.51 7.64 -1.65
CA SER A 96 13.23 6.51 -1.03
C SER A 96 12.38 5.83 0.05
N ILE A 97 12.67 4.56 0.37
CA ILE A 97 12.00 3.84 1.46
C ILE A 97 12.19 4.58 2.80
N GLU A 98 13.37 5.15 3.04
CA GLU A 98 13.66 5.94 4.25
C GLU A 98 12.81 7.21 4.35
N ASP A 99 12.59 7.91 3.23
CA ASP A 99 11.71 9.07 3.18
C ASP A 99 10.25 8.68 3.41
N LYS A 100 9.81 7.57 2.81
CA LYS A 100 8.46 6.99 3.01
C LYS A 100 8.23 6.62 4.48
N ILE A 101 9.20 5.97 5.13
CA ILE A 101 9.19 5.66 6.57
C ILE A 101 9.11 6.95 7.40
N SER A 102 9.98 7.90 7.14
CA SER A 102 10.07 9.16 7.90
C SER A 102 8.77 9.95 7.81
N LEU A 103 8.17 9.98 6.62
CA LEU A 103 6.87 10.61 6.44
C LEU A 103 5.76 9.85 7.15
N TYR A 104 5.68 8.53 7.00
CA TYR A 104 4.66 7.74 7.69
C TYR A 104 4.73 7.95 9.21
N GLN A 105 5.93 7.96 9.78
CA GLN A 105 6.15 8.29 11.19
C GLN A 105 5.65 9.69 11.54
N THR A 106 5.88 10.67 10.67
CA THR A 106 5.42 12.06 10.87
C THR A 106 3.89 12.16 10.89
N VAL A 107 3.21 11.52 9.93
CA VAL A 107 1.74 11.54 9.88
C VAL A 107 1.13 10.69 11.00
N TYR A 108 1.80 9.60 11.40
CA TYR A 108 1.42 8.80 12.57
C TYR A 108 1.49 9.61 13.87
N LEU A 109 2.59 10.33 14.12
CA LEU A 109 2.72 11.20 15.29
C LEU A 109 1.66 12.31 15.29
N THR A 110 1.33 12.84 14.10
CA THR A 110 0.25 13.81 13.95
C THR A 110 -1.09 13.20 14.35
N ALA A 111 -1.41 12.00 13.87
CA ALA A 111 -2.62 11.28 14.22
C ALA A 111 -2.67 10.93 15.72
N LEU A 112 -1.54 10.59 16.33
CA LEU A 112 -1.45 10.30 17.76
C LEU A 112 -1.79 11.54 18.60
N LYS A 113 -1.17 12.69 18.27
CA LYS A 113 -1.48 13.96 18.94
C LYS A 113 -2.94 14.39 18.75
N GLN A 114 -3.53 14.08 17.60
CA GLN A 114 -4.96 14.31 17.35
C GLN A 114 -5.83 13.50 18.32
N ALA A 115 -5.51 12.21 18.53
CA ALA A 115 -6.24 11.35 19.44
C ALA A 115 -6.08 11.78 20.91
N GLU A 116 -4.92 12.32 21.27
CA GLU A 116 -4.62 12.85 22.60
C GLU A 116 -5.24 14.24 22.85
N ASN A 117 -5.89 14.84 21.85
CA ASN A 117 -6.35 16.24 21.87
C ASN A 117 -5.22 17.25 22.16
N ASP A 118 -3.99 16.91 21.77
CA ASP A 118 -2.78 17.73 21.96
C ASP A 118 -2.48 18.63 20.73
N LEU A 119 -3.32 18.55 19.70
CA LEU A 119 -3.24 19.47 18.55
C LEU A 119 -4.11 20.71 18.78
N PRO A 120 -3.65 21.91 18.36
CA PRO A 120 -4.42 23.14 18.44
C PRO A 120 -5.68 23.15 17.54
N TYR A 121 -5.81 22.17 16.63
CA TYR A 121 -6.92 22.03 15.70
C TYR A 121 -7.30 20.55 15.55
N ASN A 122 -8.56 20.28 15.22
CA ASN A 122 -9.03 18.94 14.91
C ASN A 122 -8.91 18.68 13.40
N ILE A 123 -8.13 17.66 13.03
CA ILE A 123 -7.98 17.20 11.65
C ILE A 123 -9.14 16.26 11.33
N SER A 124 -10.09 16.76 10.53
CA SER A 124 -11.13 15.94 9.91
C SER A 124 -10.85 15.83 8.41
N LEU A 125 -10.69 14.61 7.92
CA LEU A 125 -10.51 14.34 6.50
C LEU A 125 -11.88 14.06 5.89
N GLN A 126 -12.35 14.97 5.06
CA GLN A 126 -13.54 14.74 4.25
C GLN A 126 -13.15 13.96 3.01
N ALA A 127 -13.96 12.97 2.61
CA ALA A 127 -13.81 12.29 1.33
C ALA A 127 -14.00 13.33 0.20
N CYS A 128 -12.89 13.84 -0.33
CA CYS A 128 -12.91 14.65 -1.53
C CYS A 128 -12.80 13.68 -2.72
N SER A 129 -13.82 13.63 -3.57
CA SER A 129 -13.69 13.01 -4.88
C SER A 129 -12.79 13.92 -5.73
N PHE A 130 -11.49 13.72 -5.66
CA PHE A 130 -10.63 14.25 -6.71
C PHE A 130 -11.03 13.51 -7.98
N TYR A 131 -11.52 14.25 -8.98
CA TYR A 131 -11.70 13.71 -10.31
C TYR A 131 -10.32 13.33 -10.82
N GLN A 132 -9.94 12.07 -10.66
CA GLN A 132 -8.80 11.49 -11.33
C GLN A 132 -9.33 11.00 -12.68
N PRO A 133 -8.89 11.59 -13.80
CA PRO A 133 -9.22 11.02 -15.09
C PRO A 133 -8.70 9.57 -15.11
N SER A 134 -9.52 8.67 -15.62
CA SER A 134 -9.23 7.23 -15.67
C SER A 134 -7.82 6.98 -16.20
N ILE A 135 -6.99 6.33 -15.40
CA ILE A 135 -5.60 6.02 -15.74
C ILE A 135 -5.57 5.09 -16.96
N THR A 136 -6.56 4.20 -17.10
CA THR A 136 -6.74 3.33 -18.26
C THR A 136 -7.19 4.07 -19.53
N ALA A 137 -7.74 5.28 -19.41
CA ALA A 137 -8.03 6.14 -20.56
C ALA A 137 -6.78 6.90 -21.07
N ILE A 138 -5.71 6.97 -20.27
CA ILE A 138 -4.51 7.77 -20.56
C ILE A 138 -3.30 6.87 -20.85
N CYS A 139 -3.17 5.73 -20.17
CA CYS A 139 -2.05 4.80 -20.33
C CYS A 139 -2.39 3.67 -21.30
N ASN A 140 -1.43 3.32 -22.17
CA ASN A 140 -1.48 2.07 -22.91
C ASN A 140 -1.21 0.88 -21.96
N ARG A 141 -1.56 -0.35 -22.37
CA ARG A 141 -1.39 -1.56 -21.54
C ARG A 141 0.03 -1.78 -21.05
N GLN A 142 1.03 -1.44 -21.87
CA GLN A 142 2.44 -1.63 -21.53
C GLN A 142 2.88 -0.71 -20.39
N ASN A 143 2.56 0.58 -20.47
CA ASN A 143 2.83 1.53 -19.40
C ASN A 143 2.12 1.11 -18.11
N LEU A 144 0.91 0.55 -18.22
CA LEU A 144 0.20 0.04 -17.04
C LEU A 144 0.88 -1.19 -16.44
N ALA A 145 1.41 -2.09 -17.27
CA ALA A 145 2.19 -3.24 -16.82
C ALA A 145 3.42 -2.78 -16.03
N GLU A 146 4.15 -1.80 -16.57
CA GLU A 146 5.33 -1.22 -15.93
C GLU A 146 4.96 -0.59 -14.58
N THR A 147 3.90 0.23 -14.53
CA THR A 147 3.44 0.84 -13.28
C THR A 147 3.00 -0.20 -12.24
N ILE A 148 2.28 -1.27 -12.62
CA ILE A 148 1.91 -2.34 -11.68
C ILE A 148 3.15 -3.10 -11.19
N ASN A 149 4.11 -3.35 -12.07
CA ASN A 149 5.37 -4.00 -11.74
C ASN A 149 6.19 -3.19 -10.74
N GLU A 150 6.23 -1.86 -10.86
CA GLU A 150 6.90 -0.96 -9.90
C GLU A 150 6.39 -1.16 -8.46
N TYR A 151 5.10 -1.41 -8.24
CA TYR A 151 4.58 -1.71 -6.90
C TYR A 151 5.06 -3.07 -6.37
N SER A 152 5.21 -4.06 -7.25
CA SER A 152 5.74 -5.39 -6.87
C SER A 152 7.22 -5.30 -6.51
N GLU A 153 8.01 -4.61 -7.34
CA GLU A 153 9.43 -4.34 -7.09
C GLU A 153 9.63 -3.51 -5.82
N GLU A 154 8.72 -2.58 -5.51
CA GLU A 154 8.79 -1.85 -4.26
C GLU A 154 8.56 -2.76 -3.04
N LEU A 155 7.61 -3.71 -3.10
CA LEU A 155 7.44 -4.69 -2.01
C LEU A 155 8.68 -5.54 -1.81
N GLU A 156 9.29 -6.03 -2.89
CA GLU A 156 10.53 -6.79 -2.86
C GLU A 156 11.66 -5.95 -2.21
N ALA A 157 11.81 -4.69 -2.63
CA ALA A 157 12.80 -3.78 -2.04
C ALA A 157 12.56 -3.54 -0.54
N TRP A 158 11.30 -3.45 -0.10
CA TRP A 158 10.98 -3.38 1.32
C TRP A 158 11.43 -4.63 2.08
N LEU A 159 11.15 -5.81 1.54
CA LEU A 159 11.53 -7.09 2.16
C LEU A 159 13.06 -7.19 2.25
N ASP A 160 13.78 -6.84 1.18
CA ASP A 160 15.24 -6.91 1.10
C ASP A 160 15.97 -5.88 1.97
N ILE A 161 15.41 -4.68 2.12
CA ILE A 161 16.10 -3.60 2.84
C ILE A 161 15.68 -3.58 4.29
N GLN A 162 14.36 -3.57 4.53
CA GLN A 162 13.85 -3.40 5.87
C GLN A 162 13.74 -4.73 6.58
N PHE A 163 13.39 -5.84 5.93
CA PHE A 163 13.08 -7.13 6.58
C PHE A 163 14.10 -8.25 6.31
N ALA A 164 15.31 -7.93 5.85
CA ALA A 164 16.32 -8.92 5.46
C ALA A 164 16.65 -9.97 6.53
N ASP A 165 16.61 -9.58 7.82
CA ASP A 165 16.90 -10.49 8.94
C ASP A 165 15.68 -11.31 9.36
N GLU A 166 14.46 -10.91 8.96
CA GLU A 166 13.20 -11.49 9.41
C GLU A 166 12.42 -12.23 8.32
N TYR A 167 12.63 -11.92 7.04
CA TYR A 167 11.93 -12.51 5.90
C TYR A 167 12.83 -13.49 5.12
N ASP A 168 12.28 -14.65 4.76
CA ASP A 168 12.95 -15.72 4.01
C ASP A 168 11.94 -16.43 3.10
N ASP A 169 12.12 -16.26 1.78
CA ASP A 169 11.29 -16.83 0.71
C ASP A 169 11.10 -18.35 0.80
N PHE A 170 12.02 -19.07 1.45
CA PHE A 170 11.99 -20.52 1.53
C PHE A 170 11.24 -21.03 2.76
N THR A 171 10.72 -20.12 3.60
CA THR A 171 10.03 -20.47 4.83
C THR A 171 8.61 -19.90 4.88
N SER A 172 7.70 -20.63 5.51
CA SER A 172 6.35 -20.11 5.78
C SER A 172 6.42 -19.16 6.97
N GLN A 173 5.98 -17.92 6.74
CA GLN A 173 6.10 -16.85 7.72
C GLN A 173 4.77 -16.08 7.79
N PRO A 174 3.86 -16.45 8.73
CA PRO A 174 2.49 -15.93 8.76
C PRO A 174 2.35 -14.41 8.81
N ASP A 175 3.36 -13.69 9.34
CA ASP A 175 3.38 -12.23 9.38
C ASP A 175 3.61 -11.61 7.97
N PHE A 176 4.17 -12.37 7.02
CA PHE A 176 4.49 -11.94 5.66
C PHE A 176 3.59 -12.56 4.57
N ASP A 177 2.83 -13.62 4.90
CA ASP A 177 1.90 -14.28 3.97
C ASP A 177 0.99 -13.26 3.21
N PRO A 178 0.39 -12.22 3.83
CA PRO A 178 -0.45 -11.26 3.11
C PRO A 178 0.29 -10.45 2.04
N ILE A 179 1.59 -10.21 2.21
CA ILE A 179 2.43 -9.48 1.25
C ILE A 179 2.87 -10.40 0.13
N ALA A 180 3.28 -11.62 0.46
CA ALA A 180 3.63 -12.62 -0.54
C ALA A 180 2.45 -12.91 -1.49
N GLU A 181 1.24 -13.06 -0.95
CA GLU A 181 0.01 -13.22 -1.77
C GLU A 181 -0.26 -12.01 -2.67
N LEU A 182 -0.02 -10.80 -2.15
CA LEU A 182 -0.19 -9.56 -2.91
C LEU A 182 0.84 -9.44 -4.04
N MET A 183 2.12 -9.71 -3.77
CA MET A 183 3.20 -9.68 -4.76
C MET A 183 2.90 -10.62 -5.93
N VAL A 184 2.57 -11.88 -5.63
CA VAL A 184 2.18 -12.86 -6.67
C VAL A 184 1.01 -12.35 -7.51
N SER A 185 0.05 -11.68 -6.90
CA SER A 185 -1.12 -11.15 -7.61
C SER A 185 -0.81 -9.93 -8.48
N LEU A 186 0.15 -9.09 -8.05
CA LEU A 186 0.67 -7.98 -8.86
C LEU A 186 1.46 -8.52 -10.06
N GLU A 187 2.35 -9.49 -9.85
CA GLU A 187 3.11 -10.15 -10.93
C GLU A 187 2.20 -10.83 -11.95
N MET A 188 1.17 -11.55 -11.50
CA MET A 188 0.18 -12.16 -12.38
C MET A 188 -0.55 -11.12 -13.22
N LEU A 189 -0.92 -9.98 -12.61
CA LEU A 189 -1.58 -8.89 -13.31
C LEU A 189 -0.65 -8.24 -14.35
N THR A 190 0.61 -7.99 -13.99
CA THR A 190 1.66 -7.51 -14.91
C THR A 190 1.82 -8.45 -16.11
N ALA A 191 1.93 -9.75 -15.86
CA ALA A 191 2.08 -10.74 -16.93
C ALA A 191 0.88 -10.74 -17.89
N LEU A 192 -0.34 -10.60 -17.38
CA LEU A 192 -1.55 -10.50 -18.22
C LEU A 192 -1.57 -9.20 -19.04
N LEU A 193 -1.14 -8.08 -18.45
CA LEU A 193 -1.04 -6.80 -19.15
C LEU A 193 -0.09 -6.88 -20.35
N SER A 194 1.03 -7.59 -20.21
CA SER A 194 2.08 -7.71 -21.22
C SER A 194 1.80 -8.71 -22.35
N ARG A 195 0.83 -9.62 -22.21
CA ARG A 195 0.56 -10.72 -23.18
C ARG A 195 0.23 -10.29 -24.61
N ASP A 196 -0.41 -9.13 -24.81
CA ASP A 196 -0.86 -8.71 -26.16
C ASP A 196 0.27 -8.16 -27.06
N ASN A 197 1.47 -7.93 -26.49
CA ASN A 197 2.63 -7.50 -27.27
C ASN A 197 3.33 -8.67 -28.00
N GLU A 198 3.17 -9.93 -27.54
CA GLU A 198 3.83 -11.08 -28.16
C GLU A 198 3.14 -11.58 -29.44
N ASN A 199 1.83 -11.30 -29.61
CA ASN A 199 1.07 -11.71 -30.78
C ASN A 199 1.04 -10.66 -31.91
N SER A 200 1.79 -9.55 -31.75
CA SER A 200 1.82 -8.41 -32.67
C SER A 200 3.12 -8.31 -33.50
N LEU A 201 3.97 -9.35 -33.48
CA LEU A 201 5.23 -9.45 -34.23
C LEU A 201 5.21 -10.57 -35.28
#